data_AF-A5E6K5-F1
#
_entry.id   AF-A5E6K5-F1
#
_cell.length_a   1.000
_cell.length_b   1.000
_cell.length_c   1.000
_cell.angle_alpha   90.00
_cell.angle_beta   90.00
_cell.angle_gamma   90.00
#
_symmetry.space_group_name_H-M   'P 1'
#
loop_
_entity.id
_entity.type
_entity.pdbx_description
1 polymer ?
#
loop_
_entity_poly.entity_id
_entity_poly.type
_entity_poly.pdbx_seq_one_letter_code
_entity_poly.pdbx_strand_id
1 'polypeptide(L)'
;MLSLSMEVDIPGVTKQEFEQWIQELQIKSHPNLSIEKSKLGGYGLFFTANANAALQVLDNGEVKEEEEEEEKDDDIEILRIPHCYNLNTLGNLLREVKQRDEQFESVEPKESSIIINFLKASQQSETGILLSYILAFHTIKGLPDSEYHRESPLRQFDVYLQVLYTTWVPALAQLNNKQGDVELDKNTRNQENEAKEASNGETALDFVRFTEFVKEEYQRYIEEVQTNIPNLDIINTITWEVFYQYSQAIRSRILEIPRMVGVEDGEEVYTTDVSLVPILDFANHATLGTNNLYFDIDLETKDIILNLSQPLNGKFEITISYDPDDTTDQFLFTYGFKN
;
A
#
# COMPACT_ATOMS: atom_id res chain seq x y z
N MET A 1 2.46 -6.98 -24.61
CA MET A 1 1.91 -6.61 -23.29
C MET A 1 2.95 -5.70 -22.66
N LEU A 2 2.58 -4.45 -22.39
CA LEU A 2 3.53 -3.43 -21.90
C LEU A 2 3.57 -3.54 -20.37
N SER A 3 4.75 -3.74 -19.80
CA SER A 3 4.97 -3.91 -18.37
C SER A 3 5.33 -2.58 -17.72
N LEU A 4 4.77 -2.30 -16.54
CA LEU A 4 5.22 -1.22 -15.66
C LEU A 4 6.74 -1.30 -15.48
N SER A 5 7.46 -0.21 -15.78
CA SER A 5 8.92 -0.22 -15.62
C SER A 5 9.28 -0.08 -14.15
N MET A 6 9.82 -1.14 -13.55
CA MET A 6 10.45 -1.05 -12.23
C MET A 6 11.95 -0.76 -12.41
N GLU A 7 12.37 0.43 -11.98
CA GLU A 7 13.79 0.85 -11.99
C GLU A 7 14.44 0.72 -10.60
N VAL A 8 13.73 0.12 -9.64
CA VAL A 8 14.18 -0.07 -8.25
C VAL A 8 14.20 -1.53 -7.86
N ASP A 9 15.18 -1.88 -7.02
CA ASP A 9 15.24 -3.19 -6.38
C ASP A 9 14.43 -3.15 -5.07
N ILE A 10 13.25 -3.76 -5.06
CA ILE A 10 12.48 -4.01 -3.84
C ILE A 10 13.16 -5.17 -3.10
N PRO A 11 13.68 -4.99 -1.88
CA PRO A 11 14.41 -6.05 -1.20
C PRO A 11 13.59 -7.33 -1.06
N GLY A 12 14.12 -8.45 -1.54
CA GLY A 12 13.43 -9.74 -1.49
C GLY A 12 12.38 -9.97 -2.59
N VAL A 13 12.24 -9.07 -3.56
CA VAL A 13 11.42 -9.25 -4.78
C VAL A 13 12.30 -9.01 -6.00
N THR A 14 12.43 -10.02 -6.85
CA THR A 14 13.09 -9.86 -8.15
C THR A 14 12.18 -9.11 -9.13
N LYS A 15 12.78 -8.46 -10.12
CA LYS A 15 12.01 -7.79 -11.19
C LYS A 15 11.03 -8.74 -11.89
N GLN A 16 11.42 -9.99 -12.11
CA GLN A 16 10.57 -11.00 -12.72
C GLN A 16 9.36 -11.35 -11.84
N GLU A 17 9.55 -11.53 -10.53
CA GLU A 17 8.44 -11.80 -9.60
C GLU A 17 7.48 -10.62 -9.53
N PHE A 18 8.00 -9.39 -9.54
CA PHE A 18 7.16 -8.19 -9.53
C PHE A 18 6.34 -8.04 -10.82
N GLU A 19 6.97 -8.23 -11.99
CA GLU A 19 6.28 -8.20 -13.29
C GLU A 19 5.21 -9.31 -13.41
N GLN A 20 5.52 -10.51 -12.91
CA GLN A 20 4.57 -11.62 -12.86
C GLN A 20 3.38 -11.28 -11.95
N TRP A 21 3.64 -10.72 -10.77
CA TRP A 21 2.58 -10.31 -9.84
C TRP A 21 1.63 -9.27 -10.44
N ILE A 22 2.15 -8.27 -11.16
CA ILE A 22 1.33 -7.29 -11.90
C ILE A 22 0.44 -7.97 -12.95
N GLN A 23 1.00 -8.94 -13.69
CA GLN A 23 0.26 -9.69 -14.70
C GLN A 23 -0.84 -10.57 -14.09
N GLU A 24 -0.54 -11.24 -12.97
CA GLU A 24 -1.50 -12.07 -12.22
C GLU A 24 -2.66 -11.22 -11.67
N LEU A 25 -2.37 -10.00 -11.20
CA LEU A 25 -3.38 -9.02 -10.79
C LEU A 25 -4.07 -8.31 -11.96
N GLN A 26 -3.71 -8.62 -13.21
CA GLN A 26 -4.28 -8.02 -14.41
C GLN A 26 -4.19 -6.49 -14.44
N ILE A 27 -3.21 -5.92 -13.74
CA ILE A 27 -3.00 -4.47 -13.68
C ILE A 27 -2.51 -3.99 -15.05
N LYS A 28 -3.16 -2.96 -15.58
CA LYS A 28 -2.76 -2.32 -16.84
C LYS A 28 -2.13 -0.98 -16.52
N SER A 29 -0.93 -0.76 -17.03
CA SER A 29 -0.18 0.49 -16.84
C SER A 29 0.20 1.10 -18.18
N HIS A 30 0.20 2.43 -18.25
CA HIS A 30 0.75 3.15 -19.39
C HIS A 30 2.27 2.89 -19.51
N PRO A 31 2.84 2.74 -20.72
CA PRO A 31 4.26 2.41 -20.91
C PRO A 31 5.25 3.44 -20.34
N ASN A 32 4.79 4.66 -20.13
CA ASN A 32 5.60 5.75 -19.57
C ASN A 32 5.49 5.84 -18.03
N LEU A 33 4.77 4.91 -17.40
CA LEU A 33 4.69 4.79 -15.95
C LEU A 33 5.88 3.96 -15.44
N SER A 34 6.50 4.44 -14.36
CA SER A 34 7.60 3.75 -13.68
C SER A 34 7.49 3.86 -12.16
N ILE A 35 8.10 2.90 -11.45
CA ILE A 35 8.33 2.98 -10.01
C ILE A 35 9.80 3.27 -9.78
N GLU A 36 10.08 4.35 -9.04
CA GLU A 36 11.44 4.84 -8.81
C GLU A 36 11.65 5.29 -7.36
N LYS A 37 12.90 5.58 -6.99
CA LYS A 37 13.19 6.19 -5.69
C LYS A 37 12.69 7.63 -5.68
N SER A 38 11.82 7.93 -4.72
CA SER A 38 11.25 9.25 -4.56
C SER A 38 12.18 10.17 -3.77
N LYS A 39 12.12 11.48 -4.07
CA LYS A 39 12.72 12.52 -3.23
C LYS A 39 11.88 12.84 -2.00
N LEU A 40 10.59 12.49 -2.02
CA LEU A 40 9.66 12.60 -0.90
C LEU A 40 9.85 11.47 0.13
N GLY A 41 10.64 10.46 -0.22
CA GLY A 41 10.97 9.32 0.65
C GLY A 41 10.54 8.00 0.04
N GLY A 42 11.33 6.94 0.27
CA GLY A 42 11.01 5.60 -0.22
C GLY A 42 10.90 5.52 -1.75
N TYR A 43 9.76 5.02 -2.22
CA TYR A 43 9.45 4.81 -3.64
C TYR A 43 8.29 5.69 -4.07
N GLY A 44 8.27 6.08 -5.33
CA GLY A 44 7.21 6.89 -5.94
C GLY A 44 6.80 6.33 -7.29
N LEU A 45 5.59 6.64 -7.73
CA LEU A 45 5.18 6.50 -9.13
C LEU A 45 5.68 7.70 -9.93
N PHE A 46 6.17 7.47 -11.14
CA PHE A 46 6.66 8.50 -12.04
C PHE A 46 6.05 8.33 -13.43
N PHE A 47 5.72 9.44 -14.06
CA PHE A 47 5.25 9.46 -15.44
C PHE A 47 6.18 10.30 -16.30
N THR A 48 6.55 9.78 -17.45
CA THR A 48 7.31 10.53 -18.46
C THR A 48 6.38 10.93 -19.59
N ALA A 49 5.91 12.17 -19.60
CA ALA A 49 5.15 12.68 -20.73
C ALA A 49 6.07 12.82 -21.96
N ASN A 50 5.57 12.38 -23.11
CA ASN A 50 6.28 12.57 -24.37
C ASN A 50 6.25 14.07 -24.74
N ALA A 51 7.42 14.70 -24.85
CA ALA A 51 7.54 16.11 -25.26
C ALA A 51 6.88 16.44 -26.62
N ASN A 52 6.59 15.42 -27.44
CA ASN A 52 5.96 15.56 -28.75
C ASN A 52 4.43 15.54 -28.72
N ALA A 53 3.78 15.26 -27.59
CA ALA A 53 2.32 15.34 -27.49
C ALA A 53 1.83 16.80 -27.42
N ALA A 54 2.65 17.71 -26.85
CA ALA A 54 2.33 19.13 -26.70
C ALA A 54 2.87 20.03 -27.82
N LEU A 55 3.56 19.46 -28.83
CA LEU A 55 4.19 20.23 -29.91
C LEU A 55 3.97 19.53 -31.25
N GLN A 56 2.80 19.72 -31.85
CA GLN A 56 2.69 19.64 -33.31
C GLN A 56 3.47 20.82 -33.92
N VAL A 57 4.78 20.66 -34.08
CA VAL A 57 5.55 21.55 -34.96
C VAL A 57 5.25 21.12 -36.39
N LEU A 58 4.40 21.88 -37.09
CA LEU A 58 4.31 21.77 -38.54
C LEU A 58 5.63 22.23 -39.17
N ASP A 59 6.06 21.52 -40.22
CA ASP A 59 7.35 21.57 -40.91
C ASP A 59 7.70 22.92 -41.59
N ASN A 60 6.98 24.00 -41.26
CA ASN A 60 7.06 25.29 -41.97
C ASN A 60 7.34 26.50 -41.06
N GLY A 61 7.53 26.33 -39.75
CA GLY A 61 7.99 27.41 -38.87
C GLY A 61 6.99 28.56 -38.63
N GLU A 62 5.71 28.37 -38.93
CA GLU A 62 4.65 29.33 -38.60
C GLU A 62 3.88 28.87 -37.36
N VAL A 63 3.89 29.69 -36.31
CA VAL A 63 3.03 29.56 -35.13
C VAL A 63 1.64 30.05 -35.54
N LYS A 64 0.67 29.15 -35.63
CA LYS A 64 -0.73 29.54 -35.62
C LYS A 64 -1.18 29.65 -34.17
N GLU A 65 -1.60 30.83 -33.75
CA GLU A 65 -2.59 30.96 -32.68
C GLU A 65 -3.92 30.48 -33.30
N GLU A 66 -4.27 29.21 -33.11
CA GLU A 66 -5.60 28.73 -33.43
C GLU A 66 -6.55 29.16 -32.31
N GLU A 67 -7.66 29.78 -32.72
CA GLU A 67 -8.80 30.06 -31.85
C GLU A 67 -9.20 28.74 -31.18
N GLU A 68 -9.15 28.72 -29.84
CA GLU A 68 -9.47 27.59 -28.97
C GLU A 68 -10.89 27.08 -29.26
N GLU A 69 -11.03 26.14 -30.20
CA GLU A 69 -12.08 25.15 -30.09
C GLU A 69 -11.68 24.28 -28.88
N GLU A 70 -12.55 24.23 -27.86
CA GLU A 70 -12.44 23.33 -26.69
C GLU A 70 -12.42 21.87 -27.17
N GLU A 71 -11.31 21.39 -27.74
CA GLU A 71 -10.97 19.98 -27.68
C GLU A 71 -10.83 19.65 -26.20
N LYS A 72 -11.79 18.90 -25.67
CA LYS A 72 -11.66 18.29 -24.35
C LYS A 72 -10.30 17.60 -24.33
N ASP A 73 -9.40 18.13 -23.50
CA ASP A 73 -8.18 17.42 -23.08
C ASP A 73 -8.69 16.10 -22.48
N ASP A 74 -8.70 15.03 -23.28
CA ASP A 74 -9.13 13.72 -22.82
C ASP A 74 -8.10 13.26 -21.79
N ASP A 75 -8.55 13.11 -20.54
CA ASP A 75 -7.72 12.63 -19.44
C ASP A 75 -6.96 11.35 -19.86
N ILE A 76 -5.66 11.29 -19.54
CA ILE A 76 -4.85 10.14 -19.90
C ILE A 76 -4.98 9.09 -18.80
N GLU A 77 -5.59 7.95 -19.12
CA GLU A 77 -5.56 6.76 -18.26
C GLU A 77 -4.13 6.23 -18.16
N ILE A 78 -3.53 6.34 -16.97
CA ILE A 78 -2.15 5.91 -16.74
C ILE A 78 -2.04 4.58 -16.01
N LEU A 79 -3.07 4.18 -15.27
CA LEU A 79 -3.09 2.95 -14.50
C LEU A 79 -4.53 2.48 -14.29
N ARG A 80 -4.75 1.18 -14.43
CA ARG A 80 -6.02 0.51 -14.15
C ARG A 80 -5.77 -0.74 -13.31
N ILE A 81 -6.43 -0.81 -12.17
CA ILE A 81 -6.23 -1.82 -11.13
C ILE A 81 -7.57 -2.53 -10.85
N PRO A 82 -7.71 -3.79 -11.27
CA PRO A 82 -8.95 -4.56 -11.06
C PRO A 82 -9.16 -5.03 -9.61
N HIS A 83 -8.12 -4.95 -8.78
CA HIS A 83 -8.11 -5.56 -7.46
C HIS A 83 -7.67 -4.59 -6.37
N CYS A 84 -8.48 -4.47 -5.33
CA CYS A 84 -8.09 -3.87 -4.06
C CYS A 84 -8.33 -4.85 -2.91
N TYR A 85 -7.62 -4.67 -1.80
CA TYR A 85 -7.77 -5.49 -0.61
C TYR A 85 -8.51 -4.69 0.46
N ASN A 86 -9.79 -4.99 0.61
CA ASN A 86 -10.67 -4.42 1.63
C ASN A 86 -11.43 -5.55 2.34
N LEU A 87 -12.33 -5.19 3.26
CA LEU A 87 -13.06 -6.17 4.06
C LEU A 87 -13.89 -7.13 3.20
N ASN A 88 -14.45 -6.65 2.09
CA ASN A 88 -15.24 -7.47 1.17
C ASN A 88 -14.34 -8.43 0.38
N THR A 89 -13.31 -7.93 -0.29
CA THR A 89 -12.44 -8.79 -1.13
C THR A 89 -11.67 -9.81 -0.29
N LEU A 90 -11.18 -9.43 0.89
CA LEU A 90 -10.54 -10.37 1.81
C LEU A 90 -11.53 -11.35 2.46
N GLY A 91 -12.76 -10.91 2.72
CA GLY A 91 -13.84 -11.79 3.17
C GLY A 91 -14.19 -12.86 2.13
N ASN A 92 -14.17 -12.51 0.84
CA ASN A 92 -14.40 -13.43 -0.27
C ASN A 92 -13.25 -14.44 -0.38
N LEU A 93 -12.01 -13.96 -0.32
CA LEU A 93 -10.82 -14.80 -0.27
C LEU A 93 -10.85 -15.78 0.91
N LEU A 94 -11.27 -15.34 2.11
CA LEU A 94 -11.42 -16.24 3.25
C LEU A 94 -12.47 -17.34 3.00
N ARG A 95 -13.56 -17.02 2.28
CA ARG A 95 -14.56 -18.02 1.89
C ARG A 95 -13.98 -19.04 0.91
N GLU A 96 -13.17 -18.60 -0.05
CA GLU A 96 -12.47 -19.49 -0.99
C GLU A 96 -11.46 -20.39 -0.27
N VAL A 97 -10.66 -19.83 0.65
CA VAL A 97 -9.71 -20.61 1.46
C VAL A 97 -10.43 -21.64 2.30
N LYS A 98 -11.57 -21.30 2.93
CA LYS A 98 -12.39 -22.27 3.68
C LYS A 98 -12.86 -23.44 2.80
N GLN A 99 -13.37 -23.13 1.60
CA GLN A 99 -13.82 -24.15 0.66
C GLN A 99 -12.67 -25.05 0.19
N ARG A 100 -11.47 -24.48 -0.03
CA ARG A 100 -10.27 -25.26 -0.32
C ARG A 100 -9.91 -26.17 0.84
N ASP A 101 -9.91 -25.64 2.06
CA ASP A 101 -9.49 -26.36 3.26
C ASP A 101 -10.29 -27.63 3.52
N GLU A 102 -11.57 -27.66 3.14
CA GLU A 102 -12.44 -28.84 3.20
C GLU A 102 -11.91 -30.02 2.37
N GLN A 103 -11.09 -29.77 1.35
CA GLN A 103 -10.53 -30.82 0.48
C GLN A 103 -9.31 -31.54 1.09
N PHE A 104 -8.74 -31.03 2.19
CA PHE A 104 -7.44 -31.46 2.72
C PHE A 104 -7.50 -32.00 4.15
N GLU A 105 -8.40 -32.92 4.50
CA GLU A 105 -8.69 -33.36 5.89
C GLU A 105 -7.48 -33.56 6.83
N SER A 106 -6.34 -34.04 6.34
CA SER A 106 -5.16 -34.35 7.14
C SER A 106 -4.26 -33.15 7.49
N VAL A 107 -4.48 -31.98 6.91
CA VAL A 107 -3.63 -30.80 7.13
C VAL A 107 -4.09 -30.03 8.35
N GLU A 108 -3.20 -29.84 9.32
CA GLU A 108 -3.42 -28.99 10.48
C GLU A 108 -2.14 -28.20 10.83
N PRO A 109 -2.23 -26.89 11.14
CA PRO A 109 -3.45 -26.07 11.11
C PRO A 109 -3.88 -25.67 9.68
N LYS A 110 -5.19 -25.53 9.49
CA LYS A 110 -5.79 -24.96 8.26
C LYS A 110 -5.49 -23.48 8.10
N GLU A 111 -5.25 -23.02 6.87
CA GLU A 111 -5.04 -21.60 6.57
C GLU A 111 -6.23 -20.73 6.95
N SER A 112 -7.46 -21.17 6.66
CA SER A 112 -8.66 -20.44 7.10
C SER A 112 -8.78 -20.37 8.62
N SER A 113 -8.38 -21.43 9.33
CA SER A 113 -8.36 -21.45 10.79
C SER A 113 -7.34 -20.44 11.34
N ILE A 114 -6.16 -20.36 10.74
CA ILE A 114 -5.14 -19.35 11.10
C ILE A 114 -5.74 -17.95 10.92
N ILE A 115 -6.27 -17.63 9.73
CA ILE A 115 -6.87 -16.31 9.44
C ILE A 115 -7.96 -15.96 10.45
N ILE A 116 -8.90 -16.88 10.72
CA ILE A 116 -10.00 -16.65 11.66
C ILE A 116 -9.49 -16.34 13.07
N ASN A 117 -8.42 -17.00 13.52
CA ASN A 117 -7.89 -16.78 14.86
C ASN A 117 -7.15 -15.44 14.98
N PHE A 118 -6.46 -14.98 13.93
CA PHE A 118 -5.96 -13.60 13.85
C PHE A 118 -7.11 -12.57 13.88
N LEU A 119 -8.17 -12.81 13.10
CA LEU A 119 -9.35 -11.92 13.06
C LEU A 119 -10.08 -11.84 14.40
N LYS A 120 -10.18 -12.95 15.15
CA LYS A 120 -10.82 -12.97 16.47
C LYS A 120 -10.11 -12.10 17.50
N ALA A 121 -8.78 -12.01 17.43
CA ALA A 121 -7.97 -11.19 18.32
C ALA A 121 -7.96 -9.69 17.93
N SER A 122 -8.42 -9.37 16.72
CA SER A 122 -8.40 -8.03 16.15
C SER A 122 -9.21 -7.05 16.97
N GLN A 123 -8.74 -5.80 17.01
CA GLN A 123 -9.62 -4.69 17.33
C GLN A 123 -10.58 -4.48 16.15
N GLN A 124 -11.85 -4.17 16.43
CA GLN A 124 -12.94 -4.16 15.45
C GLN A 124 -12.92 -2.94 14.49
N SER A 125 -11.73 -2.41 14.16
CA SER A 125 -11.55 -1.39 13.13
C SER A 125 -11.19 -2.02 11.79
N GLU A 126 -11.50 -1.34 10.69
CA GLU A 126 -11.19 -1.82 9.33
C GLU A 126 -9.68 -1.98 9.13
N THR A 127 -8.88 -1.00 9.55
CA THR A 127 -7.41 -1.08 9.56
C THR A 127 -6.89 -2.26 10.39
N GLY A 128 -7.49 -2.53 11.56
CA GLY A 128 -7.12 -3.67 12.41
C GLY A 128 -7.44 -5.01 11.76
N ILE A 129 -8.56 -5.10 11.05
CA ILE A 129 -8.95 -6.27 10.25
C ILE A 129 -7.96 -6.49 9.10
N LEU A 130 -7.60 -5.45 8.36
CA LEU A 130 -6.57 -5.51 7.31
C LEU A 130 -5.23 -6.01 7.87
N LEU A 131 -4.77 -5.43 8.98
CA LEU A 131 -3.55 -5.88 9.66
C LEU A 131 -3.64 -7.37 10.05
N SER A 132 -4.77 -7.81 10.58
CA SER A 132 -4.97 -9.22 10.96
C SER A 132 -4.87 -10.18 9.78
N TYR A 133 -5.41 -9.83 8.62
CA TYR A 133 -5.22 -10.61 7.39
C TYR A 133 -3.75 -10.67 6.98
N ILE A 134 -3.06 -9.52 6.97
CA ILE A 134 -1.65 -9.44 6.56
C ILE A 134 -0.74 -10.26 7.50
N LEU A 135 -0.95 -10.18 8.82
CA LEU A 135 -0.19 -10.96 9.79
C LEU A 135 -0.49 -12.47 9.67
N ALA A 136 -1.74 -12.85 9.39
CA ALA A 136 -2.09 -14.23 9.11
C ALA A 136 -1.39 -14.74 7.84
N PHE A 137 -1.38 -13.94 6.76
CA PHE A 137 -0.72 -14.32 5.50
C PHE A 137 0.79 -14.42 5.67
N HIS A 138 1.41 -13.53 6.45
CA HIS A 138 2.82 -13.63 6.81
C HIS A 138 3.11 -14.93 7.56
N THR A 139 2.28 -15.27 8.55
CA THR A 139 2.41 -16.52 9.32
C THR A 139 2.28 -17.74 8.41
N ILE A 140 1.30 -17.73 7.51
CA ILE A 140 1.06 -18.84 6.56
C ILE A 140 2.23 -18.97 5.56
N LYS A 141 2.81 -17.86 5.08
CA LYS A 141 4.00 -17.84 4.22
C LYS A 141 5.21 -18.50 4.89
N GLY A 142 5.31 -18.42 6.22
CA GLY A 142 6.38 -19.05 6.99
C GLY A 142 6.18 -20.55 7.27
N LEU A 143 5.04 -21.15 6.89
CA LEU A 143 4.78 -22.57 7.13
C LEU A 143 5.64 -23.48 6.23
N PRO A 144 5.92 -24.73 6.66
CA PRO A 144 6.71 -25.68 5.87
C PRO A 144 6.12 -25.92 4.48
N ASP A 145 6.98 -26.05 3.47
CA ASP A 145 6.54 -26.32 2.10
C ASP A 145 5.73 -27.62 2.03
N SER A 146 4.53 -27.54 1.47
CA SER A 146 3.65 -28.67 1.21
C SER A 146 2.83 -28.42 -0.05
N GLU A 147 2.32 -29.48 -0.68
CA GLU A 147 1.41 -29.35 -1.83
C GLU A 147 0.23 -28.42 -1.50
N TYR A 148 -0.34 -28.58 -0.31
CA TYR A 148 -1.41 -27.72 0.20
C TYR A 148 -1.03 -26.24 0.27
N HIS A 149 0.19 -25.90 0.69
CA HIS A 149 0.64 -24.51 0.81
C HIS A 149 1.09 -23.92 -0.53
N ARG A 150 1.68 -24.72 -1.43
CA ARG A 150 2.09 -24.27 -2.77
C ARG A 150 0.90 -23.89 -3.65
N GLU A 151 -0.20 -24.61 -3.52
CA GLU A 151 -1.44 -24.34 -4.26
C GLU A 151 -2.36 -23.36 -3.52
N SER A 152 -1.89 -22.73 -2.44
CA SER A 152 -2.69 -21.77 -1.70
C SER A 152 -2.97 -20.52 -2.55
N PRO A 153 -4.23 -20.06 -2.64
CA PRO A 153 -4.55 -18.78 -3.27
C PRO A 153 -3.93 -17.60 -2.50
N LEU A 154 -3.41 -17.81 -1.29
CA LEU A 154 -2.71 -16.77 -0.52
C LEU A 154 -1.30 -16.48 -1.05
N ARG A 155 -0.72 -17.37 -1.88
CA ARG A 155 0.60 -17.14 -2.50
C ARG A 155 0.61 -15.89 -3.39
N GLN A 156 -0.55 -15.48 -3.93
CA GLN A 156 -0.68 -14.23 -4.71
C GLN A 156 -0.30 -12.96 -3.91
N PHE A 157 -0.26 -13.05 -2.56
CA PHE A 157 0.14 -11.94 -1.69
C PHE A 157 1.64 -11.92 -1.41
N ASP A 158 2.42 -12.93 -1.79
CA ASP A 158 3.81 -13.07 -1.33
C ASP A 158 4.69 -11.88 -1.72
N VAL A 159 4.49 -11.35 -2.93
CA VAL A 159 5.16 -10.13 -3.42
C VAL A 159 4.64 -8.91 -2.64
N TYR A 160 3.33 -8.78 -2.47
CA TYR A 160 2.77 -7.62 -1.77
C TYR A 160 3.14 -7.57 -0.28
N LEU A 161 3.22 -8.72 0.39
CA LEU A 161 3.73 -8.85 1.76
C LEU A 161 5.17 -8.34 1.86
N GLN A 162 5.98 -8.57 0.83
CA GLN A 162 7.36 -8.10 0.78
C GLN A 162 7.43 -6.59 0.50
N VAL A 163 6.55 -6.05 -0.36
CA VAL A 163 6.38 -4.61 -0.57
C VAL A 163 6.05 -3.92 0.75
N LEU A 164 5.04 -4.41 1.48
CA LEU A 164 4.66 -3.86 2.78
C LEU A 164 5.77 -3.99 3.83
N TYR A 165 6.46 -5.14 3.87
CA TYR A 165 7.53 -5.38 4.83
C TYR A 165 8.77 -4.50 4.60
N THR A 166 9.01 -4.08 3.35
CA THR A 166 10.14 -3.21 2.98
C THR A 166 9.77 -1.74 2.85
N THR A 167 8.49 -1.41 3.06
CA THR A 167 8.02 -0.02 3.10
C THR A 167 8.74 0.71 4.22
N TRP A 168 9.22 1.92 3.92
CA TRP A 168 9.86 2.73 4.95
C TRP A 168 8.84 3.06 6.04
N VAL A 169 9.22 2.85 7.29
CA VAL A 169 8.44 3.24 8.46
C VAL A 169 9.37 3.99 9.42
N PRO A 170 8.87 4.96 10.18
CA PRO A 170 9.66 5.62 11.22
C PRO A 170 10.33 4.60 12.14
N ALA A 171 11.66 4.65 12.23
CA ALA A 171 12.44 3.58 12.86
C ALA A 171 12.30 3.56 14.40
N LEU A 172 12.06 2.36 14.96
CA LEU A 172 12.14 2.07 16.39
C LEU A 172 13.47 2.50 17.04
N ALA A 173 14.56 2.51 16.26
CA ALA A 173 15.90 2.86 16.74
C ALA A 173 16.02 4.30 17.26
N GLN A 174 15.14 5.20 16.83
CA GLN A 174 15.09 6.57 17.34
C GLN A 174 14.70 6.63 18.84
N LEU A 175 14.10 5.56 19.39
CA LEU A 175 13.71 5.44 20.80
C LEU A 175 14.77 4.73 21.68
N ASN A 176 15.57 3.84 21.08
CA ASN A 176 16.50 2.96 21.81
C ASN A 176 17.93 3.50 21.97
N ASN A 177 18.19 4.79 21.70
CA ASN A 177 19.47 5.47 21.98
C ASN A 177 19.82 5.60 23.48
N LYS A 178 19.38 4.64 24.31
CA LYS A 178 19.94 4.34 25.63
C LYS A 178 20.56 2.95 25.77
N GLN A 179 20.47 2.03 24.80
CA GLN A 179 21.12 0.72 24.91
C GLN A 179 21.65 0.20 23.56
N GLY A 180 22.94 0.46 23.33
CA GLY A 180 23.91 -0.47 22.74
C GLY A 180 23.69 -0.98 21.31
N ASP A 181 24.54 -0.48 20.40
CA ASP A 181 25.13 -1.18 19.25
C ASP A 181 24.25 -2.18 18.48
N VAL A 182 23.44 -1.64 17.57
CA VAL A 182 23.12 -2.33 16.30
C VAL A 182 23.60 -1.41 15.18
N GLU A 183 24.57 -1.88 14.40
CA GLU A 183 25.15 -1.15 13.28
C GLU A 183 24.12 -1.04 12.16
N LEU A 184 23.37 0.07 12.11
CA LEU A 184 22.45 0.39 11.01
C LEU A 184 23.23 0.95 9.81
N ASP A 185 22.80 0.53 8.62
CA ASP A 185 23.41 0.85 7.32
C ASP A 185 23.51 2.36 7.05
N LYS A 186 24.49 2.76 6.24
CA LYS A 186 24.88 4.16 5.99
C LYS A 186 23.79 5.01 5.33
N ASN A 187 22.76 4.39 4.74
CA ASN A 187 21.59 5.09 4.19
C ASN A 187 20.67 5.70 5.26
N THR A 188 20.71 5.20 6.50
CA THR A 188 19.86 5.68 7.62
C THR A 188 20.40 6.98 8.24
N ARG A 189 21.70 7.30 8.06
CA ARG A 189 22.36 8.47 8.69
C ARG A 189 21.90 9.83 8.17
N ASN A 190 21.44 9.91 6.92
CA ASN A 190 20.87 11.17 6.41
C ASN A 190 19.43 11.37 6.92
N GLN A 191 18.71 10.27 7.17
CA GLN A 191 17.33 10.26 7.65
C GLN A 191 17.21 10.52 9.17
N GLU A 192 18.27 10.26 9.94
CA GLU A 192 18.36 10.66 11.36
C GLU A 192 18.36 12.20 11.57
N ASN A 193 18.78 12.98 10.58
CA ASN A 193 18.86 14.43 10.71
C ASN A 193 17.49 15.12 10.58
N GLU A 194 16.60 14.59 9.74
CA GLU A 194 15.22 15.08 9.59
C GLU A 194 14.38 14.77 10.86
N ALA A 195 14.60 13.60 11.48
CA ALA A 195 13.98 13.27 12.77
C ALA A 195 14.52 14.11 13.95
N LYS A 196 15.79 14.53 13.91
CA LYS A 196 16.36 15.47 14.89
C LYS A 196 15.79 16.88 14.76
N GLU A 197 15.38 17.30 13.57
CA GLU A 197 14.71 18.59 13.36
C GLU A 197 13.22 18.56 13.73
N ALA A 198 12.60 17.37 13.75
CA ALA A 198 11.24 17.19 14.29
C ALA A 198 11.14 17.34 15.83
N SER A 199 12.26 17.49 16.52
CA SER A 199 12.44 17.68 17.96
C SER A 199 11.96 19.06 18.46
N ASN A 200 10.69 19.39 18.25
CA ASN A 200 9.96 20.12 19.29
C ASN A 200 9.54 19.05 20.32
N GLY A 201 9.83 19.28 21.60
CA GLY A 201 9.76 18.23 22.64
C GLY A 201 8.40 17.56 22.83
N GLU A 202 7.32 18.16 22.33
CA GLU A 202 5.94 17.64 22.39
C GLU A 202 5.72 16.51 21.36
N THR A 203 6.09 16.75 20.09
CA THR A 203 5.93 15.78 18.99
C THR A 203 6.73 14.48 19.22
N ALA A 204 7.94 14.57 19.76
CA ALA A 204 8.74 13.39 20.09
C ALA A 204 8.12 12.57 21.23
N LEU A 205 7.54 13.24 22.24
CA LEU A 205 6.87 12.57 23.36
C LEU A 205 5.59 11.86 22.90
N ASP A 206 4.84 12.45 21.99
CA ASP A 206 3.64 11.85 21.42
C ASP A 206 3.98 10.63 20.55
N PHE A 207 5.08 10.68 19.79
CA PHE A 207 5.55 9.51 19.04
C PHE A 207 5.98 8.34 19.94
N VAL A 208 6.64 8.64 21.06
CA VAL A 208 6.97 7.64 22.10
C VAL A 208 5.70 7.01 22.64
N ARG A 209 4.72 7.83 23.06
CA ARG A 209 3.44 7.34 23.62
C ARG A 209 2.67 6.51 22.61
N PHE A 210 2.64 6.95 21.35
CA PHE A 210 2.02 6.19 20.28
C PHE A 210 2.70 4.83 20.09
N THR A 211 4.03 4.78 20.08
CA THR A 211 4.77 3.52 19.94
C THR A 211 4.56 2.59 21.13
N GLU A 212 4.53 3.13 22.36
CA GLU A 212 4.22 2.37 23.58
C GLU A 212 2.80 1.79 23.51
N PHE A 213 1.82 2.58 23.08
CA PHE A 213 0.45 2.11 22.87
C PHE A 213 0.39 0.95 21.86
N VAL A 214 1.01 1.10 20.68
CA VAL A 214 1.06 0.02 19.67
C VAL A 214 1.78 -1.23 20.21
N LYS A 215 2.77 -1.07 21.09
CA LYS A 215 3.47 -2.19 21.73
C LYS A 215 2.60 -2.94 22.73
N GLU A 216 1.78 -2.24 23.51
CA GLU A 216 0.80 -2.86 24.38
C GLU A 216 -0.27 -3.61 23.56
N GLU A 217 -0.72 -3.02 22.45
CA GLU A 217 -1.63 -3.67 21.51
C GLU A 217 -1.02 -4.96 20.93
N TYR A 218 0.24 -4.91 20.50
CA TYR A 218 0.99 -6.08 20.03
C TYR A 218 1.02 -7.18 21.07
N GLN A 219 1.40 -6.87 22.32
CA GLN A 219 1.51 -7.86 23.40
C GLN A 219 0.18 -8.56 23.63
N ARG A 220 -0.89 -7.79 23.81
CA ARG A 220 -2.25 -8.33 23.99
C ARG A 220 -2.66 -9.19 22.80
N TYR A 221 -2.48 -8.67 21.58
CA TYR A 221 -2.93 -9.32 20.35
C TYR A 221 -2.21 -10.65 20.12
N ILE A 222 -0.88 -10.68 20.21
CA ILE A 222 -0.09 -11.88 19.93
C ILE A 222 -0.26 -12.93 21.02
N GLU A 223 -0.41 -12.55 22.29
CA GLU A 223 -0.75 -13.50 23.37
C GLU A 223 -2.10 -14.19 23.11
N GLU A 224 -3.10 -13.44 22.64
CA GLU A 224 -4.42 -13.97 22.31
C GLU A 224 -4.35 -14.91 21.10
N VAL A 225 -3.67 -14.52 20.02
CA VAL A 225 -3.49 -15.39 18.83
C VAL A 225 -2.71 -16.66 19.19
N GLN A 226 -1.63 -16.55 19.97
CA GLN A 226 -0.84 -17.69 20.43
C GLN A 226 -1.68 -18.67 21.27
N THR A 227 -2.58 -18.14 22.11
CA THR A 227 -3.51 -18.96 22.91
C THR A 227 -4.52 -19.69 22.01
N ASN A 228 -4.98 -19.04 20.95
CA ASN A 228 -5.94 -19.62 19.99
C ASN A 228 -5.31 -20.66 19.05
N ILE A 229 -3.99 -20.58 18.80
CA ILE A 229 -3.25 -21.49 17.92
C ILE A 229 -1.97 -22.00 18.62
N PRO A 230 -2.08 -22.83 19.67
CA PRO A 230 -0.93 -23.23 20.49
C PRO A 230 0.12 -24.09 19.75
N ASN A 231 -0.23 -24.63 18.58
CA ASN A 231 0.63 -25.50 17.79
C ASN A 231 1.56 -24.72 16.82
N LEU A 232 1.37 -23.41 16.71
CA LEU A 232 2.26 -22.54 15.95
C LEU A 232 3.04 -21.63 16.89
N ASP A 233 4.29 -21.35 16.55
CA ASP A 233 5.13 -20.41 17.27
C ASP A 233 4.87 -18.97 16.78
N ILE A 234 3.71 -18.43 17.16
CA ILE A 234 3.25 -17.12 16.72
C ILE A 234 4.16 -16.02 17.23
N ILE A 235 4.63 -16.12 18.48
CA ILE A 235 5.46 -15.10 19.11
C ILE A 235 6.80 -14.92 18.38
N ASN A 236 7.43 -16.01 17.93
CA ASN A 236 8.69 -15.90 17.18
C ASN A 236 8.47 -15.63 15.69
N THR A 237 7.28 -15.95 15.16
CA THR A 237 6.93 -15.66 13.76
C THR A 237 6.55 -14.19 13.57
N ILE A 238 5.73 -13.66 14.46
CA ILE A 238 5.27 -12.27 14.47
C ILE A 238 5.93 -11.58 15.67
N THR A 239 7.20 -11.20 15.50
CA THR A 239 7.91 -10.41 16.51
C THR A 239 7.35 -9.00 16.57
N TRP A 240 7.75 -8.24 17.59
CA TRP A 240 7.39 -6.83 17.71
C TRP A 240 7.75 -6.04 16.45
N GLU A 241 8.92 -6.28 15.89
CA GLU A 241 9.44 -5.60 14.71
C GLU A 241 8.57 -5.91 13.48
N VAL A 242 8.16 -7.18 13.30
CA VAL A 242 7.27 -7.60 12.20
C VAL A 242 5.89 -6.95 12.35
N PHE A 243 5.31 -7.00 13.55
CA PHE A 243 4.02 -6.39 13.82
C PHE A 243 4.05 -4.88 13.59
N TYR A 244 5.06 -4.21 14.16
CA TYR A 244 5.21 -2.76 14.03
C TYR A 244 5.40 -2.36 12.56
N GLN A 245 6.28 -3.06 11.83
CA GLN A 245 6.50 -2.84 10.40
C GLN A 245 5.20 -2.91 9.60
N TYR A 246 4.41 -3.99 9.73
CA TYR A 246 3.14 -4.09 9.00
C TYR A 246 2.11 -3.08 9.48
N SER A 247 2.03 -2.81 10.79
CA SER A 247 1.08 -1.84 11.33
C SER A 247 1.30 -0.44 10.75
N GLN A 248 2.56 0.00 10.66
CA GLN A 248 2.89 1.32 10.13
C GLN A 248 2.78 1.34 8.60
N ALA A 249 3.28 0.30 7.91
CA ALA A 249 3.18 0.21 6.46
C ALA A 249 1.71 0.26 5.99
N ILE A 250 0.83 -0.50 6.63
CA ILE A 250 -0.61 -0.51 6.30
C ILE A 250 -1.23 0.85 6.59
N ARG A 251 -0.98 1.44 7.77
CA ARG A 251 -1.53 2.76 8.12
C ARG A 251 -1.11 3.84 7.12
N SER A 252 0.12 3.76 6.60
CA SER A 252 0.63 4.71 5.62
C SER A 252 0.13 4.50 4.17
N ARG A 253 -0.53 3.37 3.87
CA ARG A 253 -0.86 2.93 2.50
C ARG A 253 -2.35 2.69 2.26
N ILE A 254 -3.16 2.78 3.31
CA ILE A 254 -4.61 2.67 3.19
C ILE A 254 -5.14 3.84 2.37
N LEU A 255 -6.07 3.54 1.48
CA LEU A 255 -6.84 4.50 0.71
C LEU A 255 -8.33 4.28 0.97
N GLU A 256 -9.09 5.36 1.01
CA GLU A 256 -10.54 5.32 1.02
C GLU A 256 -11.05 5.24 -0.41
N ILE A 257 -11.57 4.08 -0.78
CA ILE A 257 -12.05 3.83 -2.15
C ILE A 257 -13.58 3.91 -2.16
N PRO A 258 -14.18 4.80 -2.98
CA PRO A 258 -15.63 4.93 -3.03
C PRO A 258 -16.26 3.67 -3.64
N ARG A 259 -17.39 3.25 -3.08
CA ARG A 259 -18.19 2.12 -3.54
C ARG A 259 -19.66 2.51 -3.60
N MET A 260 -20.25 2.37 -4.78
CA MET A 260 -21.70 2.52 -4.96
C MET A 260 -22.43 1.40 -4.20
N VAL A 261 -23.34 1.77 -3.30
CA VAL A 261 -24.16 0.83 -2.51
C VAL A 261 -25.58 0.69 -3.06
N GLY A 262 -26.05 1.66 -3.84
CA GLY A 262 -27.38 1.62 -4.43
C GLY A 262 -27.77 2.96 -5.05
N VAL A 263 -29.07 3.08 -5.33
CA VAL A 263 -29.71 4.32 -5.80
C VAL A 263 -30.88 4.59 -4.86
N GLU A 264 -30.88 5.74 -4.20
CA GLU A 264 -31.96 6.20 -3.31
C GLU A 264 -32.58 7.47 -3.92
N ASP A 265 -33.90 7.47 -4.10
CA ASP A 265 -34.65 8.57 -4.70
C ASP A 265 -34.14 9.05 -6.08
N GLY A 266 -33.45 8.18 -6.82
CA GLY A 266 -32.87 8.48 -8.13
C GLY A 266 -31.45 9.05 -8.07
N GLU A 267 -30.86 9.16 -6.88
CA GLU A 267 -29.48 9.57 -6.66
C GLU A 267 -28.61 8.37 -6.28
N GLU A 268 -27.40 8.34 -6.82
CA GLU A 268 -26.42 7.29 -6.52
C GLU A 268 -25.88 7.46 -5.10
N VAL A 269 -25.97 6.40 -4.30
CA VAL A 269 -25.47 6.40 -2.92
C VAL A 269 -24.13 5.68 -2.88
N TYR A 270 -23.14 6.37 -2.31
CA TYR A 270 -21.78 5.88 -2.16
C TYR A 270 -21.42 5.72 -0.68
N THR A 271 -20.54 4.76 -0.42
CA THR A 271 -19.81 4.61 0.85
C THR A 271 -18.32 4.53 0.53
N THR A 272 -17.44 4.59 1.54
CA THR A 272 -16.00 4.40 1.36
C THR A 272 -15.59 3.09 2.01
N ASP A 273 -14.72 2.34 1.33
CA ASP A 273 -14.09 1.14 1.88
C ASP A 273 -12.61 1.45 2.16
N VAL A 274 -12.14 1.21 3.39
CA VAL A 274 -10.72 1.25 3.74
C VAL A 274 -10.01 0.11 3.02
N SER A 275 -9.09 0.46 2.12
CA SER A 275 -8.52 -0.48 1.14
C SER A 275 -7.01 -0.34 1.02
N LEU A 276 -6.32 -1.47 0.81
CA LEU A 276 -4.97 -1.48 0.25
C LEU A 276 -5.09 -1.66 -1.26
N VAL A 277 -4.51 -0.75 -2.03
CA VAL A 277 -4.59 -0.77 -3.50
C VAL A 277 -3.19 -0.97 -4.07
N PRO A 278 -2.86 -2.19 -4.54
CA PRO A 278 -1.57 -2.49 -5.13
C PRO A 278 -1.17 -1.50 -6.23
N ILE A 279 0.12 -1.13 -6.26
CA ILE A 279 0.72 -0.17 -7.20
C ILE A 279 0.29 1.28 -6.92
N LEU A 280 -0.99 1.56 -6.70
CA LEU A 280 -1.45 2.91 -6.36
C LEU A 280 -0.88 3.39 -5.02
N ASP A 281 -0.66 2.48 -4.08
CA ASP A 281 -0.01 2.76 -2.79
C ASP A 281 1.48 3.12 -2.88
N PHE A 282 2.07 3.20 -4.07
CA PHE A 282 3.37 3.84 -4.33
C PHE A 282 3.24 5.33 -4.69
N ALA A 283 2.04 5.86 -4.94
CA ALA A 283 1.86 7.30 -5.15
C ALA A 283 2.08 8.05 -3.85
N ASN A 284 2.96 9.05 -3.86
CA ASN A 284 3.22 9.88 -2.68
C ASN A 284 2.15 10.94 -2.46
N HIS A 285 2.14 11.56 -1.29
CA HIS A 285 1.21 12.63 -0.96
C HIS A 285 1.55 13.95 -1.67
N ALA A 286 0.53 14.71 -2.06
CA ALA A 286 0.61 16.15 -2.27
C ALA A 286 -0.64 16.86 -1.71
N THR A 287 -0.45 18.08 -1.21
CA THR A 287 -1.54 18.94 -0.74
C THR A 287 -2.59 19.15 -1.84
N LEU A 288 -3.85 19.20 -1.43
CA LEU A 288 -4.99 19.42 -2.32
C LEU A 288 -4.78 20.65 -3.22
N GLY A 289 -4.97 20.47 -4.53
CA GLY A 289 -4.77 21.53 -5.53
C GLY A 289 -3.35 21.59 -6.11
N THR A 290 -2.43 20.76 -5.62
CA THR A 290 -1.11 20.53 -6.24
C THR A 290 -0.92 19.12 -6.77
N ASN A 291 -1.90 18.23 -6.53
CA ASN A 291 -1.94 16.89 -7.11
C ASN A 291 -2.19 16.98 -8.63
N ASN A 292 -1.41 16.21 -9.37
CA ASN A 292 -1.48 16.11 -10.83
C ASN A 292 -2.43 15.01 -11.32
N LEU A 293 -3.08 14.30 -10.39
CA LEU A 293 -3.85 13.10 -10.65
C LEU A 293 -5.09 13.01 -9.78
N TYR A 294 -6.08 12.31 -10.32
CA TYR A 294 -7.22 11.81 -9.58
C TYR A 294 -7.45 10.34 -9.95
N PHE A 295 -8.02 9.57 -9.04
CA PHE A 295 -8.49 8.23 -9.33
C PHE A 295 -10.03 8.19 -9.32
N ASP A 296 -10.60 7.32 -10.13
CA ASP A 296 -12.03 7.08 -10.24
C ASP A 296 -12.30 5.56 -10.29
N ILE A 297 -13.56 5.17 -10.18
CA ILE A 297 -14.01 3.79 -10.24
C ILE A 297 -14.82 3.60 -11.51
N ASP A 298 -14.35 2.68 -12.35
CA ASP A 298 -15.11 2.22 -13.50
C ASP A 298 -16.42 1.58 -13.03
N LEU A 299 -17.57 2.18 -13.37
CA LEU A 299 -18.85 1.70 -12.85
C LEU A 299 -19.25 0.32 -13.39
N GLU A 300 -18.73 -0.09 -14.55
CA GLU A 300 -19.04 -1.38 -15.17
C GLU A 300 -18.13 -2.48 -14.62
N THR A 301 -16.81 -2.24 -14.62
CA THR A 301 -15.81 -3.25 -14.23
C THR A 301 -15.47 -3.23 -12.74
N LYS A 302 -15.73 -2.11 -12.06
CA LYS A 302 -15.28 -1.80 -10.68
C LYS A 302 -13.77 -1.67 -10.54
N ASP A 303 -13.06 -1.50 -11.66
CA ASP A 303 -11.62 -1.23 -11.66
C ASP A 303 -11.35 0.18 -11.11
N ILE A 304 -10.24 0.32 -10.39
CA ILE A 304 -9.71 1.63 -9.99
C ILE A 304 -8.90 2.17 -11.17
N ILE A 305 -9.27 3.34 -11.66
CA ILE A 305 -8.62 4.02 -12.79
C ILE A 305 -7.89 5.25 -12.25
N LEU A 306 -6.62 5.43 -12.63
CA LEU A 306 -5.84 6.62 -12.33
C LEU A 306 -5.68 7.43 -13.62
N ASN A 307 -6.14 8.69 -13.59
CA ASN A 307 -6.22 9.58 -14.74
C ASN A 307 -5.41 10.86 -14.52
N LEU A 308 -4.59 11.22 -15.52
CA LEU A 308 -3.82 12.47 -15.57
C LEU A 308 -4.65 13.60 -16.17
N SER A 309 -4.94 14.61 -15.35
CA SER A 309 -5.83 15.73 -15.68
C SER A 309 -5.17 16.86 -16.47
N GLN A 310 -3.83 16.92 -16.52
CA GLN A 310 -3.10 17.89 -17.33
C GLN A 310 -1.82 17.29 -17.91
N PRO A 311 -1.49 17.53 -19.19
CA PRO A 311 -0.23 17.12 -19.78
C PRO A 311 0.92 17.95 -19.20
N LEU A 312 1.53 17.46 -18.12
CA LEU A 312 2.79 18.00 -17.60
C LEU A 312 3.93 17.60 -18.55
N ASN A 313 4.84 18.52 -18.83
CA ASN A 313 5.98 18.25 -19.70
C ASN A 313 7.10 17.49 -18.97
N GLY A 314 7.65 16.47 -19.64
CA GLY A 314 8.80 15.72 -19.15
C GLY A 314 8.45 14.67 -18.11
N LYS A 315 9.43 14.33 -17.26
CA LYS A 315 9.29 13.31 -16.22
C LYS A 315 8.94 13.97 -14.89
N PHE A 316 7.87 13.50 -14.25
CA PHE A 316 7.41 14.01 -12.97
C PHE A 316 6.95 12.88 -12.06
N GLU A 317 6.96 13.16 -10.76
CA GLU A 317 6.43 12.25 -9.74
C GLU A 317 4.91 12.40 -9.66
N ILE A 318 4.24 11.26 -9.56
CA ILE A 318 2.80 11.13 -9.39
C ILE A 318 2.49 11.25 -7.90
N THR A 319 1.58 12.16 -7.59
CA THR A 319 1.15 12.41 -6.22
C THR A 319 -0.36 12.44 -6.11
N ILE A 320 -0.89 11.87 -5.03
CA ILE A 320 -2.32 11.87 -4.68
C ILE A 320 -2.54 12.61 -3.36
N SER A 321 -3.77 13.07 -3.11
CA SER A 321 -4.13 13.56 -1.78
C SER A 321 -4.51 12.36 -0.90
N TYR A 322 -3.87 12.21 0.26
CA TYR A 322 -4.21 11.18 1.24
C TYR A 322 -5.32 11.67 2.18
N ASP A 323 -5.28 12.96 2.50
CA ASP A 323 -6.24 13.62 3.38
C ASP A 323 -6.37 15.10 2.94
N PRO A 324 -7.58 15.60 2.66
CA PRO A 324 -7.79 17.00 2.29
C PRO A 324 -7.54 18.00 3.44
N ASP A 325 -7.58 17.56 4.70
CA ASP A 325 -7.42 18.42 5.88
C ASP A 325 -5.94 18.69 6.25
N ASP A 326 -5.01 17.88 5.74
CA ASP A 326 -3.56 18.14 5.71
C ASP A 326 -2.94 18.57 7.06
N THR A 327 -3.36 17.94 8.17
CA THR A 327 -2.85 18.32 9.50
C THR A 327 -1.49 17.68 9.79
N THR A 328 -0.47 18.49 10.09
CA THR A 328 0.93 18.04 10.27
C THR A 328 1.09 16.91 11.29
N ASP A 329 0.34 16.94 12.38
CA ASP A 329 0.41 15.91 13.43
C ASP A 329 -0.17 14.58 12.93
N GLN A 330 -1.34 14.61 12.26
CA GLN A 330 -1.95 13.42 11.68
C GLN A 330 -1.03 12.77 10.64
N PHE A 331 -0.34 13.59 9.84
CA PHE A 331 0.60 13.10 8.84
C PHE A 331 1.80 12.39 9.45
N LEU A 332 2.35 12.94 10.54
CA LEU A 332 3.46 12.30 11.24
C LEU A 332 3.03 10.98 11.89
N PHE A 333 1.86 10.95 12.53
CA PHE A 333 1.40 9.75 13.25
C PHE A 333 0.84 8.67 12.33
N THR A 334 0.35 9.01 11.14
CA THR A 334 -0.32 8.07 10.22
C THR A 334 0.60 7.64 9.10
N TYR A 335 1.34 8.58 8.50
CA TYR A 335 2.17 8.34 7.32
C TYR A 335 3.68 8.43 7.61
N GLY A 336 4.08 8.92 8.79
CA GLY A 336 5.47 8.94 9.21
C GLY A 336 6.31 10.09 8.66
N PHE A 337 5.68 11.11 8.05
CA PHE A 337 6.36 12.30 7.53
C PHE A 337 5.63 13.60 7.94
N LYS A 338 6.29 14.74 7.77
CA LYS A 338 5.69 16.08 7.94
C LYS A 338 5.53 16.72 6.57
N ASN A 339 4.39 17.37 6.34
CA ASN A 339 4.18 18.22 5.16
C ASN A 339 4.83 19.59 5.34
#